data_AF-A0A7N0U7Y6-F1
#
_entry.id   AF-A0A7N0U7Y6-F1
#
_cell.length_a   1.000
_cell.length_b   1.000
_cell.length_c   1.000
_cell.angle_alpha   90.00
_cell.angle_beta   90.00
_cell.angle_gamma   90.00
#
_symmetry.space_group_name_H-M   'P 1'
#
loop_
_entity.id
_entity.type
_entity.pdbx_description
1 polymer ?
#
loop_
_entity_poly.entity_id
_entity_poly.type
_entity_poly.pdbx_seq_one_letter_code
_entity_poly.pdbx_strand_id
1 'polypeptide(L)'
;MEPPQRCLLALSPVLIFLLSPISASASVPSAPSNGVDFIRTSCSGTLYLNLCYATLSPFAGSINNSQAQLAEAAISVSLKKSKTAAAYVTRQKDAVDSKAAVPVEDCVSTLTDAVDQTRDSLKLMKEIAGMPNESAKFKASNVQTWMSAALTNQGTCIDGLEEAAAADGPVKAEVIRRAGVAKKVTSNALALINKYVNA
;
A
#
# COMPACT_ATOMS: atom_id res chain seq x y z
N MET A 1 62.15 75.40 -1.38
CA MET A 1 61.21 76.02 -2.34
C MET A 1 60.62 74.89 -3.17
N GLU A 2 59.33 74.63 -3.02
CA GLU A 2 58.50 73.60 -3.69
C GLU A 2 57.92 74.17 -5.03
N PRO A 3 57.13 73.45 -5.86
CA PRO A 3 57.39 72.31 -6.78
C PRO A 3 56.85 72.70 -8.22
N PRO A 4 56.06 71.94 -9.04
CA PRO A 4 55.83 70.50 -9.29
C PRO A 4 55.76 70.10 -10.81
N GLN A 5 55.45 68.81 -11.08
CA GLN A 5 54.59 68.21 -12.16
C GLN A 5 55.26 66.97 -12.79
N ARG A 6 54.91 65.71 -12.45
CA ARG A 6 53.68 64.92 -12.77
C ARG A 6 53.32 64.86 -14.26
N CYS A 7 53.66 63.73 -14.89
CA CYS A 7 52.89 63.17 -16.01
C CYS A 7 52.61 61.68 -15.75
N LEU A 8 51.32 61.36 -15.74
CA LEU A 8 50.72 60.06 -15.47
C LEU A 8 50.72 59.24 -16.78
N LEU A 9 51.25 58.02 -16.74
CA LEU A 9 51.05 57.04 -17.81
C LEU A 9 49.81 56.20 -17.48
N ALA A 10 48.76 56.34 -18.29
CA ALA A 10 47.56 55.53 -18.22
C ALA A 10 47.84 54.15 -18.84
N LEU A 11 47.80 53.11 -18.02
CA LEU A 11 47.83 51.71 -18.47
C LEU A 11 46.37 51.20 -18.52
N SER A 12 45.94 50.81 -19.71
CA SER A 12 44.63 50.23 -19.99
C SER A 12 44.50 48.83 -19.37
N PRO A 13 43.36 48.45 -18.75
CA PRO A 13 43.18 47.11 -18.21
C PRO A 13 42.77 46.15 -19.33
N VAL A 14 43.64 45.18 -19.64
CA VAL A 14 43.30 44.04 -20.50
C VAL A 14 42.35 43.12 -19.72
N LEU A 15 41.10 43.06 -20.17
CA LEU A 15 40.05 42.22 -19.59
C LEU A 15 40.23 40.77 -20.07
N ILE A 16 40.85 39.92 -19.25
CA ILE A 16 40.99 38.49 -19.52
C ILE A 16 39.69 37.79 -19.13
N PHE A 17 38.86 37.44 -20.12
CA PHE A 17 37.69 36.58 -19.94
C PHE A 17 38.14 35.13 -19.70
N LEU A 18 38.06 34.69 -18.44
CA LEU A 18 38.21 33.28 -18.06
C LEU A 18 36.93 32.52 -18.42
N LEU A 19 36.97 31.68 -19.45
CA LEU A 19 35.93 30.70 -19.76
C LEU A 19 36.03 29.55 -18.76
N SER A 20 35.19 29.57 -17.72
CA SER A 20 34.97 28.41 -16.86
C SER A 20 34.26 27.30 -17.65
N PRO A 21 34.72 26.04 -17.61
CA PRO A 21 33.94 24.93 -18.11
C PRO A 21 32.75 24.72 -17.17
N ILE A 22 31.54 24.91 -17.69
CA ILE A 22 30.31 24.50 -17.01
C ILE A 22 30.33 22.97 -17.03
N SER A 23 30.79 22.35 -15.95
CA SER A 23 30.53 20.94 -15.69
C SER A 23 29.03 20.79 -15.51
N ALA A 24 28.35 20.37 -16.58
CA ALA A 24 26.99 19.88 -16.49
C ALA A 24 27.01 18.58 -15.70
N SER A 25 26.76 18.66 -14.39
CA SER A 25 26.38 17.49 -13.60
C SER A 25 25.03 17.02 -14.13
N ALA A 26 25.06 16.03 -15.04
CA ALA A 26 23.89 15.22 -15.31
C ALA A 26 23.52 14.56 -13.98
N SER A 27 22.38 14.97 -13.41
CA SER A 27 21.74 14.24 -12.32
C SER A 27 21.33 12.88 -12.86
N VAL A 28 22.21 11.89 -12.70
CA VAL A 28 21.83 10.49 -12.79
C VAL A 28 20.73 10.29 -11.75
N PRO A 29 19.50 9.87 -12.12
CA PRO A 29 18.50 9.52 -11.13
C PRO A 29 19.07 8.39 -10.27
N SER A 30 19.29 8.68 -8.99
CA SER A 30 19.69 7.70 -7.99
C SER A 30 18.65 6.57 -7.91
N ALA A 31 19.16 5.34 -7.88
CA ALA A 31 18.44 4.12 -8.23
C ALA A 31 17.08 3.91 -7.51
N PRO A 32 15.99 3.64 -8.25
CA PRO A 32 14.71 3.14 -7.70
C PRO A 32 14.78 1.68 -7.20
N SER A 33 15.93 1.01 -7.29
CA SER A 33 16.03 -0.46 -7.15
C SER A 33 15.85 -0.96 -5.71
N ASN A 34 16.42 -0.28 -4.71
CA ASN A 34 16.47 -0.81 -3.35
C ASN A 34 15.08 -1.04 -2.72
N GLY A 35 14.17 -0.05 -2.83
CA GLY A 35 12.81 -0.17 -2.29
C GLY A 35 11.97 -1.25 -2.97
N VAL A 36 12.14 -1.40 -4.28
CA VAL A 36 11.42 -2.41 -5.07
C VAL A 36 11.95 -3.81 -4.76
N ASP A 37 13.26 -3.96 -4.58
CA ASP A 37 13.90 -5.23 -4.22
C ASP A 37 13.55 -5.67 -2.79
N PHE A 38 13.45 -4.72 -1.86
CA PHE A 38 12.91 -4.98 -0.52
C PHE A 38 11.50 -5.54 -0.60
N ILE A 39 10.59 -4.90 -1.33
CA ILE A 39 9.20 -5.38 -1.49
C ILE A 39 9.17 -6.77 -2.13
N ARG A 40 9.97 -7.00 -3.17
CA ARG A 40 10.07 -8.31 -3.83
C ARG A 40 10.48 -9.39 -2.85
N THR A 41 11.51 -9.11 -2.05
CA THR A 41 12.01 -10.03 -1.02
C THR A 41 10.97 -10.26 0.06
N SER A 42 10.31 -9.22 0.56
CA SER A 42 9.25 -9.37 1.57
C SER A 42 8.05 -10.16 1.04
N CYS A 43 7.68 -10.01 -0.23
CA CYS A 43 6.58 -10.75 -0.86
C CYS A 43 6.90 -12.23 -1.13
N SER A 44 8.18 -12.64 -1.20
CA SER A 44 8.61 -14.02 -1.47
C SER A 44 7.99 -15.10 -0.55
N GLY A 45 7.69 -14.72 0.69
CA GLY A 45 7.06 -15.62 1.68
C GLY A 45 5.54 -15.46 1.78
N THR A 46 4.89 -14.86 0.79
CA THR A 46 3.42 -14.69 0.77
C THR A 46 2.78 -15.69 -0.21
N LEU A 47 1.56 -16.11 0.10
CA LEU A 47 0.83 -17.08 -0.74
C LEU A 47 0.57 -16.54 -2.16
N TYR A 48 0.33 -15.24 -2.30
CA TYR A 48 0.06 -14.59 -3.58
C TYR A 48 1.18 -13.61 -3.96
N LEU A 49 2.39 -14.14 -4.14
CA LEU A 49 3.63 -13.41 -4.46
C LEU A 49 3.46 -12.30 -5.51
N ASN A 50 2.96 -12.65 -6.70
CA ASN A 50 2.86 -11.71 -7.81
C ASN A 50 1.88 -10.58 -7.50
N LEU A 51 0.77 -10.91 -6.82
CA LEU A 51 -0.21 -9.92 -6.39
C LEU A 51 0.34 -9.02 -5.28
N CYS A 52 1.09 -9.58 -4.34
CA CYS A 52 1.79 -8.82 -3.29
C CYS A 52 2.71 -7.77 -3.93
N TYR A 53 3.61 -8.21 -4.82
CA TYR A 53 4.55 -7.32 -5.48
C TYR A 53 3.85 -6.26 -6.36
N ALA A 54 2.90 -6.69 -7.19
CA ALA A 54 2.19 -5.77 -8.10
C ALA A 54 1.40 -4.70 -7.36
N THR A 55 0.85 -5.03 -6.19
CA THR A 55 0.06 -4.07 -5.39
C THR A 55 0.90 -3.18 -4.50
N LEU A 56 2.11 -3.61 -4.11
CA LEU A 56 2.96 -2.87 -3.17
C LEU A 56 4.11 -2.10 -3.82
N SER A 57 4.64 -2.56 -4.96
CA SER A 57 5.74 -1.87 -5.65
C SER A 57 5.47 -0.38 -5.97
N PRO A 58 4.23 0.09 -6.26
CA PRO A 58 3.97 1.52 -6.42
C PRO A 58 4.21 2.35 -5.14
N PHE A 59 4.28 1.71 -3.97
CA PHE A 59 4.50 2.33 -2.67
C PHE A 59 5.97 2.27 -2.21
N ALA A 60 6.90 1.82 -3.06
CA ALA A 60 8.31 1.63 -2.71
C ALA A 60 8.95 2.88 -2.06
N GLY A 61 8.65 4.07 -2.58
CA GLY A 61 9.17 5.33 -2.02
C GLY A 61 8.66 5.62 -0.61
N SER A 62 7.40 5.31 -0.30
CA SER A 62 6.82 5.52 1.03
C SER A 62 7.13 4.42 2.03
N ILE A 63 7.45 3.20 1.57
CA ILE A 63 7.78 2.07 2.42
C ILE A 63 9.20 2.18 2.97
N ASN A 64 10.12 2.83 2.24
CA ASN A 64 11.49 3.15 2.67
C ASN A 64 12.20 2.00 3.42
N ASN A 65 12.07 0.76 2.90
CA ASN A 65 12.63 -0.47 3.46
C ASN A 65 12.21 -0.79 4.92
N SER A 66 11.11 -0.23 5.40
CA SER A 66 10.56 -0.49 6.74
C SER A 66 9.52 -1.60 6.70
N GLN A 67 9.69 -2.64 7.54
CA GLN A 67 8.67 -3.70 7.68
C GLN A 67 7.34 -3.16 8.21
N ALA A 68 7.39 -2.18 9.12
CA ALA A 68 6.19 -1.55 9.66
C ALA A 68 5.43 -0.78 8.56
N GLN A 69 6.13 0.03 7.76
CA GLN A 69 5.51 0.78 6.66
C GLN A 69 5.02 -0.16 5.54
N LEU A 70 5.71 -1.27 5.31
CA LEU A 70 5.26 -2.31 4.38
C LEU A 70 3.97 -2.97 4.85
N ALA A 71 3.88 -3.36 6.13
CA ALA A 71 2.67 -3.94 6.70
C ALA A 71 1.51 -2.93 6.66
N GLU A 72 1.75 -1.66 7.00
CA GLU A 72 0.76 -0.59 6.89
C GLU A 72 0.25 -0.42 5.44
N ALA A 73 1.15 -0.36 4.47
CA ALA A 73 0.81 -0.27 3.05
C ALA A 73 -0.05 -1.45 2.59
N ALA A 74 0.28 -2.67 3.04
CA ALA A 74 -0.48 -3.88 2.72
C ALA A 74 -1.89 -3.88 3.34
N ILE A 75 -2.04 -3.40 4.57
CA ILE A 75 -3.36 -3.20 5.19
C ILE A 75 -4.16 -2.14 4.40
N SER A 76 -3.53 -1.03 3.99
CA SER A 76 -4.17 0.00 3.16
C SER A 76 -4.68 -0.54 1.82
N VAL A 77 -3.87 -1.34 1.13
CA VAL A 77 -4.29 -2.03 -0.11
C VAL A 77 -5.48 -2.94 0.17
N SER A 78 -5.43 -3.72 1.25
CA SER A 78 -6.52 -4.60 1.66
C SER A 78 -7.80 -3.83 1.90
N LEU A 79 -7.74 -2.73 2.67
CA LEU A 79 -8.89 -1.88 2.96
C LEU A 79 -9.52 -1.32 1.68
N LYS A 80 -8.70 -0.88 0.73
CA LYS A 80 -9.17 -0.37 -0.56
C LYS A 80 -9.93 -1.45 -1.36
N LYS A 81 -9.41 -2.68 -1.37
CA LYS A 81 -10.05 -3.80 -2.09
C LYS A 81 -11.32 -4.26 -1.38
N SER A 82 -11.31 -4.39 -0.05
CA SER A 82 -12.50 -4.70 0.76
C SER A 82 -13.61 -3.67 0.52
N LYS A 83 -13.31 -2.37 0.58
CA LYS A 83 -14.29 -1.31 0.30
C LYS A 83 -14.86 -1.39 -1.11
N THR A 84 -14.01 -1.70 -2.09
CA THR A 84 -14.44 -1.85 -3.49
C THR A 84 -15.37 -3.03 -3.67
N ALA A 85 -15.12 -4.15 -2.96
CA ALA A 85 -15.98 -5.33 -2.99
C ALA A 85 -17.31 -5.06 -2.28
N ALA A 86 -17.26 -4.56 -1.03
CA ALA A 86 -18.44 -4.20 -0.24
C ALA A 86 -19.35 -3.22 -1.00
N ALA A 87 -18.80 -2.11 -1.50
CA ALA A 87 -19.57 -1.12 -2.25
C ALA A 87 -20.19 -1.69 -3.55
N TYR A 88 -19.54 -2.67 -4.17
CA TYR A 88 -20.12 -3.33 -5.34
C TYR A 88 -21.32 -4.18 -4.94
N VAL A 89 -21.17 -5.10 -3.98
CA VAL A 89 -22.27 -5.99 -3.57
C VAL A 89 -23.46 -5.20 -3.00
N THR A 90 -23.21 -4.15 -2.22
CA THR A 90 -24.27 -3.27 -1.70
C THR A 90 -25.08 -2.62 -2.82
N ARG A 91 -24.46 -2.25 -3.94
CA ARG A 91 -25.19 -1.70 -5.10
C ARG A 91 -26.01 -2.74 -5.87
N GLN A 92 -25.68 -4.01 -5.72
CA GLN A 92 -26.38 -5.10 -6.41
C GLN A 92 -27.54 -5.67 -5.58
N LYS A 93 -27.64 -5.35 -4.28
CA LYS A 93 -28.64 -5.92 -3.37
C LYS A 93 -30.09 -5.83 -3.88
N ASP A 94 -30.43 -4.73 -4.57
CA ASP A 94 -31.78 -4.48 -5.09
C ASP A 94 -31.95 -4.93 -6.56
N ALA A 95 -30.86 -5.34 -7.21
CA ALA A 95 -30.83 -5.75 -8.62
C ALA A 95 -30.80 -7.28 -8.80
N VAL A 96 -30.60 -8.03 -7.72
CA VAL A 96 -30.64 -9.49 -7.75
C VAL A 96 -32.06 -10.01 -7.58
N ASP A 97 -32.31 -11.23 -8.09
CA ASP A 97 -33.60 -11.87 -7.92
C ASP A 97 -33.84 -12.27 -6.44
N SER A 98 -35.09 -12.64 -6.13
CA SER A 98 -35.47 -13.02 -4.76
C SER A 98 -34.73 -14.23 -4.22
N LYS A 99 -34.17 -15.09 -5.09
CA LYS A 99 -33.45 -16.28 -4.67
C LYS A 99 -32.01 -15.98 -4.28
N ALA A 100 -31.41 -14.96 -4.87
CA ALA A 100 -30.08 -14.46 -4.56
C ALA A 100 -30.07 -13.39 -3.45
N ALA A 101 -31.23 -12.84 -3.07
CA ALA A 101 -31.34 -11.75 -2.10
C ALA A 101 -30.67 -12.06 -0.75
N VAL A 102 -30.94 -13.23 -0.16
CA VAL A 102 -30.37 -13.62 1.16
C VAL A 102 -28.85 -13.81 1.09
N PRO A 103 -28.29 -14.64 0.18
CA PRO A 103 -26.83 -14.77 0.03
C PRO A 103 -26.10 -13.44 -0.25
N VAL A 104 -26.74 -12.54 -1.01
CA VAL A 104 -26.18 -11.21 -1.30
C VAL A 104 -26.18 -10.31 -0.06
N GLU A 105 -27.25 -10.31 0.73
CA GLU A 105 -27.33 -9.55 1.99
C GLU A 105 -26.29 -10.07 3.00
N ASP A 106 -26.13 -11.39 3.12
CA ASP A 106 -25.10 -12.00 3.96
C ASP A 106 -23.68 -11.61 3.49
N CYS A 107 -23.46 -11.56 2.18
CA CYS A 107 -22.20 -11.06 1.63
C CYS A 107 -21.99 -9.56 1.90
N VAL A 108 -23.04 -8.72 1.84
CA VAL A 108 -22.96 -7.30 2.23
C VAL A 108 -22.50 -7.18 3.68
N SER A 109 -23.12 -7.92 4.59
CA SER A 109 -22.81 -7.93 6.01
C SER A 109 -21.35 -8.32 6.26
N THR A 110 -20.93 -9.49 5.79
CA THR A 110 -19.57 -10.00 6.00
C THR A 110 -18.50 -9.12 5.35
N LEU A 111 -18.72 -8.58 4.15
CA LEU A 111 -17.76 -7.64 3.54
C LEU A 111 -17.70 -6.29 4.28
N THR A 112 -18.78 -5.86 4.91
CA THR A 112 -18.79 -4.65 5.77
C THR A 112 -17.95 -4.88 7.02
N ASP A 113 -18.14 -6.01 7.70
CA ASP A 113 -17.31 -6.40 8.84
C ASP A 113 -15.83 -6.49 8.48
N ALA A 114 -15.52 -7.08 7.31
CA ALA A 114 -14.15 -7.15 6.81
C ALA A 114 -13.54 -5.75 6.58
N VAL A 115 -14.33 -4.80 6.07
CA VAL A 115 -13.90 -3.40 5.92
C VAL A 115 -13.62 -2.77 7.28
N ASP A 116 -14.47 -3.01 8.27
CA ASP A 116 -14.33 -2.42 9.60
C ASP A 116 -13.09 -2.94 10.33
N GLN A 117 -12.92 -4.25 10.36
CA GLN A 117 -11.75 -4.91 10.93
C GLN A 117 -10.45 -4.48 10.24
N THR A 118 -10.46 -4.33 8.91
CA THR A 118 -9.28 -3.85 8.16
C THR A 118 -9.00 -2.37 8.48
N ARG A 119 -10.03 -1.55 8.70
CA ARG A 119 -9.87 -0.13 9.05
C ARG A 119 -9.26 0.03 10.45
N ASP A 120 -9.74 -0.75 11.41
CA ASP A 120 -9.23 -0.72 12.79
C ASP A 120 -7.80 -1.24 12.85
N SER A 121 -7.49 -2.28 12.06
CA SER A 121 -6.12 -2.76 11.83
C SER A 121 -5.20 -1.66 11.32
N LEU A 122 -5.64 -0.90 10.31
CA LEU A 122 -4.84 0.20 9.75
C LEU A 122 -4.62 1.31 10.76
N LYS A 123 -5.66 1.66 11.52
CA LYS A 123 -5.58 2.69 12.56
C LYS A 123 -4.56 2.30 13.62
N LEU A 124 -4.66 1.09 14.16
CA LEU A 124 -3.73 0.61 15.18
C LEU A 124 -2.30 0.49 14.64
N MET A 125 -2.12 0.01 13.40
CA MET A 125 -0.79 -0.08 12.78
C MET A 125 -0.11 1.29 12.67
N LYS A 126 -0.88 2.36 12.39
CA LYS A 126 -0.37 3.74 12.38
C LYS A 126 -0.03 4.27 13.77
N GLU A 127 -0.83 3.92 14.77
CA GLU A 127 -0.61 4.33 16.16
C GLU A 127 0.67 3.72 16.74
N ILE A 128 1.01 2.48 16.38
CA ILE A 128 2.21 1.80 16.91
C ILE A 128 3.52 2.29 16.29
N ALA A 129 3.48 3.07 15.20
CA ALA A 129 4.68 3.57 14.50
C ALA A 129 5.58 4.48 15.35
N GLY A 130 5.11 4.96 16.51
CA GLY A 130 5.88 5.75 17.48
C GLY A 130 6.17 5.04 18.81
N MET A 131 5.87 3.74 18.93
CA MET A 131 6.02 2.99 20.18
C MET A 131 7.36 2.22 20.24
N PRO A 132 7.86 1.89 21.45
CA PRO A 132 8.94 0.93 21.61
C PRO A 132 8.59 -0.41 20.94
N ASN A 133 9.58 -1.06 20.32
CA ASN A 133 9.38 -2.23 19.46
C ASN A 133 8.56 -3.35 20.14
N GLU A 134 8.86 -3.69 21.40
CA GLU A 134 8.14 -4.75 22.13
C GLU A 134 6.67 -4.39 22.39
N SER A 135 6.38 -3.14 22.74
CA SER A 135 5.00 -2.67 22.92
C SER A 135 4.24 -2.59 21.59
N ALA A 136 4.93 -2.20 20.52
CA ALA A 136 4.37 -2.17 19.17
C ALA A 136 4.00 -3.57 18.69
N LYS A 137 4.89 -4.55 18.88
CA LYS A 137 4.67 -5.96 18.55
C LYS A 137 3.54 -6.58 19.37
N PHE A 138 3.48 -6.31 20.68
CA PHE A 138 2.37 -6.78 21.51
C PHE A 138 1.02 -6.29 20.97
N LYS A 139 0.91 -4.99 20.65
CA LYS A 139 -0.33 -4.41 20.08
C LYS A 139 -0.63 -4.90 18.66
N ALA A 140 0.38 -5.28 17.89
CA ALA A 140 0.18 -5.85 16.56
C ALA A 140 -0.55 -7.21 16.58
N SER A 141 -0.67 -7.89 17.73
CA SER A 141 -1.52 -9.09 17.87
C SER A 141 -3.00 -8.82 17.60
N ASN A 142 -3.50 -7.64 17.96
CA ASN A 142 -4.87 -7.23 17.61
C ASN A 142 -5.00 -7.01 16.10
N VAL A 143 -3.97 -6.43 15.46
CA VAL A 143 -3.91 -6.27 14.00
C VAL A 143 -3.96 -7.64 13.30
N GLN A 144 -3.20 -8.62 13.78
CA GLN A 144 -3.24 -10.00 13.26
C GLN A 144 -4.64 -10.62 13.40
N THR A 145 -5.27 -10.44 14.56
CA THR A 145 -6.61 -10.97 14.85
C THR A 145 -7.66 -10.38 13.92
N TRP A 146 -7.72 -9.05 13.81
CA TRP A 146 -8.69 -8.36 12.96
C TRP A 146 -8.45 -8.62 11.48
N MET A 147 -7.19 -8.68 11.02
CA MET A 147 -6.89 -9.02 9.62
C MET A 147 -7.22 -10.48 9.29
N SER A 148 -7.08 -11.39 10.25
CA SER A 148 -7.53 -12.79 10.09
C SER A 148 -9.05 -12.87 10.01
N ALA A 149 -9.77 -12.13 10.86
CA ALA A 149 -11.22 -12.05 10.79
C ALA A 149 -11.71 -11.45 9.45
N ALA A 150 -11.04 -10.41 8.95
CA ALA A 150 -11.38 -9.81 7.67
C ALA A 150 -11.20 -10.81 6.50
N LEU A 151 -10.13 -11.61 6.57
CA LEU A 151 -9.87 -12.68 5.58
C LEU A 151 -10.96 -13.75 5.61
N THR A 152 -11.38 -14.17 6.82
CA THR A 152 -12.47 -15.13 7.02
C THR A 152 -13.78 -14.59 6.46
N ASN A 153 -14.16 -13.37 6.81
CA ASN A 153 -15.38 -12.73 6.35
C ASN A 153 -15.44 -12.60 4.82
N GLN A 154 -14.33 -12.25 4.18
CA GLN A 154 -14.22 -12.26 2.71
C GLN A 154 -14.38 -13.67 2.13
N GLY A 155 -13.91 -14.69 2.83
CA GLY A 155 -14.14 -16.10 2.50
C GLY A 155 -15.60 -16.48 2.61
N THR A 156 -16.26 -16.19 3.74
CA THR A 156 -17.67 -16.49 3.98
C THR A 156 -18.59 -15.91 2.91
N CYS A 157 -18.36 -14.66 2.45
CA CYS A 157 -19.12 -14.12 1.32
C CYS A 157 -18.95 -14.97 0.04
N ILE A 158 -17.72 -15.39 -0.28
CA ILE A 158 -17.43 -16.19 -1.48
C ILE A 158 -18.12 -17.54 -1.37
N ASP A 159 -17.90 -18.24 -0.25
CA ASP A 159 -18.38 -19.60 -0.02
C ASP A 159 -19.94 -19.61 -0.04
N GLY A 160 -20.58 -18.65 0.63
CA GLY A 160 -22.05 -18.53 0.65
C GLY A 160 -22.67 -18.22 -0.72
N LEU A 161 -21.97 -17.44 -1.55
CA LEU A 161 -22.42 -17.19 -2.93
C LEU A 161 -22.18 -18.40 -3.84
N GLU A 162 -21.07 -19.12 -3.68
CA GLU A 162 -20.77 -20.33 -4.45
C GLU A 162 -21.80 -21.43 -4.20
N GLU A 163 -22.16 -21.67 -2.93
CA GLU A 163 -23.19 -22.63 -2.52
C GLU A 163 -24.61 -22.26 -2.98
N ALA A 164 -24.87 -20.96 -3.18
CA ALA A 164 -26.13 -20.49 -3.72
C ALA A 164 -26.22 -20.74 -5.24
N ALA A 165 -26.68 -21.94 -5.62
CA ALA A 165 -26.99 -22.30 -7.01
C ALA A 165 -28.01 -21.34 -7.65
N ALA A 166 -28.87 -20.71 -6.83
CA ALA A 166 -29.87 -19.77 -7.30
C ALA A 166 -29.32 -18.35 -7.57
N ALA A 167 -28.05 -18.09 -7.29
CA ALA A 167 -27.39 -16.80 -7.56
C ALA A 167 -26.55 -16.82 -8.85
N ASP A 168 -26.68 -17.84 -9.69
CA ASP A 168 -25.89 -17.96 -10.92
C ASP A 168 -26.15 -16.79 -11.89
N GLY A 169 -25.07 -16.10 -12.24
CA GLY A 169 -25.14 -14.92 -13.09
C GLY A 169 -23.92 -14.00 -13.00
N PRO A 170 -23.86 -12.96 -13.85
CA PRO A 170 -22.72 -12.05 -13.91
C PRO A 170 -22.50 -11.28 -12.60
N VAL A 171 -23.56 -11.03 -11.83
CA VAL A 171 -23.46 -10.36 -10.52
C VAL A 171 -22.68 -11.21 -9.54
N LYS A 172 -23.06 -12.47 -9.31
CA LYS A 172 -22.35 -13.41 -8.43
C LYS A 172 -20.88 -13.56 -8.83
N ALA A 173 -20.62 -13.80 -10.12
CA ALA A 173 -19.26 -13.93 -10.63
C ALA A 173 -18.39 -12.70 -10.31
N GLU A 174 -18.95 -11.50 -10.48
CA GLU A 174 -18.22 -10.26 -10.21
C GLU A 174 -18.06 -9.98 -8.70
N VAL A 175 -19.05 -10.34 -7.86
CA VAL A 175 -18.89 -10.27 -6.39
C VAL A 175 -17.79 -11.21 -5.94
N ILE A 176 -17.83 -12.49 -6.34
CA ILE A 176 -16.81 -13.49 -6.00
C ILE A 176 -15.43 -13.04 -6.48
N ARG A 177 -15.32 -12.50 -7.70
CA ARG A 177 -14.05 -12.00 -8.21
C ARG A 177 -13.48 -10.85 -7.37
N ARG A 178 -14.32 -9.88 -6.98
CA ARG A 178 -13.90 -8.72 -6.17
C ARG A 178 -13.56 -9.13 -4.75
N ALA A 179 -14.41 -9.92 -4.10
CA ALA A 179 -14.16 -10.47 -2.77
C ALA A 179 -12.91 -11.36 -2.77
N GLY A 180 -12.70 -12.16 -3.80
CA GLY A 180 -11.52 -13.00 -3.97
C GLY A 180 -10.23 -12.18 -4.11
N VAL A 181 -10.23 -11.09 -4.87
CA VAL A 181 -9.08 -10.17 -4.91
C VAL A 181 -8.82 -9.55 -3.53
N ALA A 182 -9.87 -9.13 -2.81
CA ALA A 182 -9.76 -8.61 -1.46
C ALA A 182 -9.14 -9.66 -0.50
N LYS A 183 -9.68 -10.88 -0.48
CA LYS A 183 -9.17 -12.04 0.26
C LYS A 183 -7.68 -12.27 0.02
N LYS A 184 -7.26 -12.28 -1.24
CA LYS A 184 -5.85 -12.51 -1.61
C LYS A 184 -4.92 -11.40 -1.11
N VAL A 185 -5.31 -10.12 -1.22
CA VAL A 185 -4.46 -9.03 -0.69
C VAL A 185 -4.46 -8.98 0.84
N THR A 186 -5.58 -9.31 1.51
CA THR A 186 -5.67 -9.45 2.97
C THR A 186 -4.75 -10.56 3.47
N SER A 187 -4.73 -11.71 2.77
CA SER A 187 -3.82 -12.83 3.08
C SER A 187 -2.35 -12.42 2.99
N ASN A 188 -1.98 -11.68 1.93
CA ASN A 188 -0.62 -11.15 1.80
C ASN A 188 -0.30 -10.14 2.92
N ALA A 189 -1.25 -9.26 3.27
CA ALA A 189 -1.06 -8.31 4.37
C ALA A 189 -0.83 -9.02 5.70
N LEU A 190 -1.62 -10.05 6.01
CA LEU A 190 -1.46 -10.86 7.22
C LEU A 190 -0.07 -11.52 7.28
N ALA A 191 0.42 -12.07 6.17
CA ALA A 191 1.77 -12.62 6.10
C ALA A 191 2.86 -11.56 6.36
N LEU A 192 2.69 -10.34 5.87
CA LEU A 192 3.63 -9.24 6.10
C LEU A 192 3.58 -8.70 7.54
N ILE A 193 2.38 -8.64 8.14
CA ILE A 193 2.21 -8.32 9.56
C ILE A 193 2.91 -9.36 10.43
N ASN A 194 2.74 -10.65 10.11
CA ASN A 194 3.42 -11.72 10.83
C ASN A 194 4.95 -11.60 10.72
N LYS A 195 5.48 -11.19 9.57
CA LYS A 195 6.92 -10.91 9.44
C LYS A 195 7.35 -9.76 10.35
N TYR A 196 6.61 -8.65 10.35
CA TYR A 196 6.89 -7.50 11.21
C TYR A 196 6.89 -7.86 12.71
N VAL A 197 5.92 -8.65 13.17
CA VAL A 197 5.83 -9.07 14.57
C VAL A 197 7.01 -9.96 14.99
N ASN A 198 7.53 -10.76 14.07
CA ASN A 198 8.61 -11.73 14.32
C ASN A 198 10.01 -11.22 13.92
N ALA A 199 10.13 -9.97 13.44
CA ALA A 199 11.38 -9.38 12.95
C ALA A 199 12.32 -8.91 14.07
#